data_AF-A0A9D8CA91-F1
#
_entry.id   AF-A0A9D8CA91-F1
#
_cell.length_a   1.000
_cell.length_b   1.000
_cell.length_c   1.000
_cell.angle_alpha   90.00
_cell.angle_beta   90.00
_cell.angle_gamma   90.00
#
_symmetry.space_group_name_H-M   'P 1'
#
loop_
_entity.id
_entity.type
_entity.pdbx_description
1 polymer ?
#
loop_
_entity_poly.entity_id
_entity_poly.type
_entity_poly.pdbx_seq_one_letter_code
_entity_poly.pdbx_strand_id
1 'polypeptide(L)'
;MSHFRNAVAAFEAGDYQTAHREWLVLAQQGHAVAQKNIAFLHEKGLGLPADSIEAARWYRLAADNGLARAQWKLGTMYAAGRGVAPDPIQSYLWLTRAAMNFPTGSQRDRAQSHRLKVWSALSPEQRAEAQAIMSEMRPTLPRAAPARKLDPGDPAGFKRVVLDYFRRTKLQGETLNAGSVQMIGLEEVKANLGPRWPELRDRIHRVAEPAIEHHLGAEDLYLRTGEDQYVLLFGVAMREESEQTARAIAHEIEARIAELLPAKCEVSVRGVAVQIDPGQGGGALATFEALAKTLAGAMRKAEDQSRALFRKLAPGLKIAYWPLANAKKRQVGIYDAHLTREAGRAARAAAGESNGGVFEAELDSLAIEQVAKALAAAGGLRAKAVAMVAAHFSTLSDRQHRERYFKALRLLPKQAKRRLLIHVMDAPENVPQSRLFQIFNALSPFCVGFVCRVPLGPSAIERISGVRLRGLALDGVGIEGFTRAQIEALAGLNRRLKGKKLRVLFLGARNADVATAARKTGTEYVGGPGVFPEVGEFGRVYPVA
;
A
#
# COMPACT_ATOMS: atom_id res chain seq x y z
N MET A 1 17.67 27.52 -9.57
CA MET A 1 16.89 26.39 -9.01
C MET A 1 17.87 25.49 -8.28
N SER A 2 17.56 24.96 -7.09
CA SER A 2 18.53 24.21 -6.28
C SER A 2 18.80 22.82 -6.87
N HIS A 3 20.05 22.35 -6.79
CA HIS A 3 20.49 21.05 -7.30
C HIS A 3 19.62 19.89 -6.80
N PHE A 4 19.19 19.90 -5.53
CA PHE A 4 18.39 18.79 -4.98
C PHE A 4 17.01 18.69 -5.61
N ARG A 5 16.34 19.83 -5.89
CA ARG A 5 15.02 19.86 -6.53
C ARG A 5 15.12 19.33 -7.95
N ASN A 6 16.16 19.70 -8.69
CA ASN A 6 16.43 19.16 -10.01
C ASN A 6 16.69 17.65 -9.94
N ALA A 7 17.46 17.21 -8.94
CA ALA A 7 17.76 15.80 -8.75
C ALA A 7 16.51 14.94 -8.49
N VAL A 8 15.64 15.40 -7.58
CA VAL A 8 14.38 14.70 -7.25
C VAL A 8 13.44 14.69 -8.46
N ALA A 9 13.28 15.82 -9.15
CA ALA A 9 12.44 15.91 -10.33
C ALA A 9 12.94 14.98 -11.46
N ALA A 10 14.26 14.95 -11.70
CA ALA A 10 14.88 14.06 -12.66
C ALA A 10 14.70 12.58 -12.27
N PHE A 11 14.87 12.25 -10.99
CA PHE A 11 14.65 10.89 -10.48
C PHE A 11 13.21 10.43 -10.71
N GLU A 12 12.23 11.27 -10.40
CA GLU A 12 10.81 10.95 -10.61
C GLU A 12 10.41 10.86 -12.08
N ALA A 13 11.09 11.63 -12.94
CA ALA A 13 10.93 11.52 -14.39
C ALA A 13 11.63 10.28 -15.00
N GLY A 14 12.35 9.51 -14.19
CA GLY A 14 13.16 8.38 -14.65
C GLY A 14 14.50 8.76 -15.28
N ASP A 15 14.87 10.04 -15.28
CA ASP A 15 16.18 10.54 -15.69
C ASP A 15 17.17 10.43 -14.52
N TYR A 16 17.58 9.19 -14.25
CA TYR A 16 18.46 8.88 -13.14
C TYR A 16 19.89 9.40 -13.34
N GLN A 17 20.33 9.67 -14.58
CA GLN A 17 21.65 10.23 -14.86
C GLN A 17 21.74 11.69 -14.41
N THR A 18 20.70 12.47 -14.75
CA THR A 18 20.59 13.84 -14.25
C THR A 18 20.39 13.85 -12.74
N ALA A 19 19.57 12.95 -12.19
CA ALA A 19 19.40 12.82 -10.74
C ALA A 19 20.73 12.56 -10.01
N HIS A 20 21.53 11.63 -10.51
CA HIS A 20 22.85 11.32 -9.98
C HIS A 20 23.76 12.55 -10.00
N ARG A 21 23.88 13.24 -11.14
CA ARG A 21 24.75 14.40 -11.30
C ARG A 21 24.38 15.52 -10.32
N GLU A 22 23.10 15.81 -10.21
CA GLU A 22 22.58 16.88 -9.36
C GLU A 22 22.73 16.54 -7.86
N TRP A 23 22.45 15.28 -7.45
CA TRP A 23 22.72 14.86 -6.07
C TRP A 23 24.22 14.79 -5.75
N LEU A 24 25.08 14.45 -6.72
CA LEU A 24 26.52 14.33 -6.50
C LEU A 24 27.14 15.63 -6.00
N VAL A 25 26.73 16.76 -6.56
CA VAL A 25 27.16 18.10 -6.11
C VAL A 25 26.89 18.29 -4.62
N LEU A 26 25.72 17.88 -4.15
CA LEU A 26 25.32 18.01 -2.74
C LEU A 26 25.95 16.95 -1.85
N ALA A 27 26.09 15.72 -2.34
CA ALA A 27 26.68 14.62 -1.61
C ALA A 27 28.17 14.87 -1.31
N GLN A 28 28.88 15.49 -2.25
CA GLN A 28 30.27 15.95 -2.08
C GLN A 28 30.39 17.05 -1.02
N GLN A 29 29.33 17.84 -0.81
CA GLN A 29 29.26 18.87 0.24
C GLN A 29 28.81 18.31 1.60
N GLY A 30 28.73 16.98 1.76
CA GLY A 30 28.35 16.35 3.03
C GLY A 30 26.84 16.28 3.27
N HIS A 31 26.02 16.49 2.25
CA HIS A 31 24.57 16.37 2.40
C HIS A 31 24.15 14.90 2.57
N ALA A 32 23.98 14.45 3.82
CA ALA A 32 23.74 13.04 4.18
C ALA A 32 22.61 12.35 3.38
N VAL A 33 21.57 13.10 3.02
CA VAL A 33 20.47 12.55 2.22
C VAL A 33 20.84 12.38 0.76
N ALA A 34 21.60 13.32 0.19
CA ALA A 34 22.06 13.19 -1.19
C ALA A 34 23.02 11.99 -1.28
N GLN A 35 23.86 11.80 -0.26
CA GLN A 35 24.68 10.59 -0.09
C GLN A 35 23.82 9.32 -0.03
N LYS A 36 22.75 9.28 0.79
CA LYS A 36 21.79 8.14 0.82
C LYS A 36 21.15 7.89 -0.56
N ASN A 37 20.76 8.95 -1.28
CA ASN A 37 20.07 8.84 -2.55
C ASN A 37 21.00 8.34 -3.66
N ILE A 38 22.26 8.81 -3.70
CA ILE A 38 23.29 8.27 -4.59
C ILE A 38 23.57 6.81 -4.26
N ALA A 39 23.70 6.47 -2.97
CA ALA A 39 23.86 5.09 -2.55
C ALA A 39 22.74 4.17 -3.07
N PHE A 40 21.50 4.67 -3.06
CA PHE A 40 20.36 3.96 -3.61
C PHE A 40 20.43 3.78 -5.12
N LEU A 41 20.87 4.81 -5.88
CA LEU A 41 21.08 4.68 -7.33
C LEU A 41 22.10 3.59 -7.65
N HIS A 42 23.23 3.55 -6.93
CA HIS A 42 24.24 2.51 -7.08
C HIS A 42 23.73 1.14 -6.64
N GLU A 43 22.96 1.04 -5.54
CA GLU A 43 22.37 -0.23 -5.08
C GLU A 43 21.44 -0.83 -6.14
N LYS A 44 20.66 0.03 -6.81
CA LYS A 44 19.62 -0.39 -7.75
C LYS A 44 20.07 -0.41 -9.22
N GLY A 45 21.22 0.18 -9.54
CA GLY A 45 21.67 0.34 -10.93
C GLY A 45 20.75 1.27 -11.74
N LEU A 46 20.28 2.35 -11.13
CA LEU A 46 19.36 3.30 -11.78
C LEU A 46 20.17 4.41 -12.46
N GLY A 47 20.19 4.43 -13.79
CA GLY A 47 20.94 5.41 -14.61
C GLY A 47 22.45 5.19 -14.66
N LEU A 48 22.95 4.23 -13.89
CA LEU A 48 24.34 3.83 -13.76
C LEU A 48 24.39 2.31 -13.52
N PRO A 49 25.50 1.62 -13.84
CA PRO A 49 25.67 0.22 -13.46
C PRO A 49 25.48 0.02 -11.95
N ALA A 50 24.83 -1.07 -11.57
CA ALA A 50 24.69 -1.41 -10.16
C ALA A 50 26.07 -1.65 -9.55
N ASP A 51 26.36 -0.96 -8.45
CA ASP A 51 27.64 -1.05 -7.75
C ASP A 51 27.38 -1.07 -6.25
N SER A 52 27.39 -2.27 -5.69
CA SER A 52 27.16 -2.44 -4.25
C SER A 52 28.28 -1.85 -3.39
N ILE A 53 29.53 -1.78 -3.89
CA ILE A 53 30.68 -1.26 -3.16
C ILE A 53 30.51 0.26 -3.01
N GLU A 54 30.23 0.94 -4.12
CA GLU A 54 30.01 2.37 -4.10
C GLU A 54 28.73 2.73 -3.32
N ALA A 55 27.68 1.92 -3.42
CA ALA A 55 26.50 2.06 -2.57
C ALA A 55 26.84 1.99 -1.07
N ALA A 56 27.66 1.01 -0.66
CA ALA A 56 28.06 0.86 0.74
C ALA A 56 28.86 2.07 1.24
N ARG A 57 29.76 2.59 0.38
CA ARG A 57 30.55 3.79 0.67
C ARG A 57 29.68 5.02 0.88
N TRP A 58 28.70 5.26 0.02
CA TRP A 58 27.79 6.39 0.18
C TRP A 58 26.83 6.22 1.37
N TYR A 59 26.32 5.00 1.61
CA TYR A 59 25.55 4.71 2.81
C TYR A 59 26.36 4.89 4.08
N ARG A 60 27.65 4.56 4.09
CA ARG A 60 28.57 4.84 5.21
C ARG A 60 28.59 6.32 5.55
N LEU A 61 28.91 7.16 4.56
CA LEU A 61 29.01 8.61 4.75
C LEU A 61 27.70 9.19 5.31
N ALA A 62 26.56 8.75 4.79
CA ALA A 62 25.26 9.17 5.28
C ALA A 62 24.98 8.63 6.71
N ALA A 63 25.38 7.40 7.01
CA ALA A 63 25.17 6.73 8.30
C ALA A 63 26.00 7.36 9.42
N ASP A 64 27.23 7.76 9.11
CA ASP A 64 28.16 8.45 10.02
C ASP A 64 27.61 9.84 10.40
N ASN A 65 26.88 10.49 9.49
CA ASN A 65 26.14 11.73 9.75
C ASN A 65 24.81 11.51 10.53
N GLY A 66 24.58 10.32 11.09
CA GLY A 66 23.42 10.05 11.95
C GLY A 66 22.14 9.66 11.22
N LEU A 67 22.15 9.52 9.89
CA LEU A 67 20.93 9.22 9.12
C LEU A 67 20.47 7.77 9.37
N ALA A 68 19.44 7.59 10.20
CA ALA A 68 18.96 6.27 10.66
C ALA A 68 18.69 5.28 9.50
N ARG A 69 18.15 5.78 8.38
CA ARG A 69 17.89 4.97 7.18
C ARG A 69 19.17 4.45 6.52
N ALA A 70 20.22 5.28 6.46
CA ALA A 70 21.52 4.87 5.95
C ALA A 70 22.20 3.89 6.91
N GLN A 71 22.08 4.10 8.21
CA GLN A 71 22.57 3.15 9.24
C GLN A 71 21.89 1.79 9.10
N TRP A 72 20.57 1.76 8.90
CA TRP A 72 19.83 0.53 8.66
C TRP A 72 20.29 -0.17 7.39
N LYS A 73 20.38 0.55 6.27
CA LYS A 73 20.86 0.01 4.99
C LYS A 73 22.25 -0.59 5.12
N LEU A 74 23.18 0.15 5.70
CA LEU A 74 24.55 -0.29 5.92
C LEU A 74 24.64 -1.52 6.82
N GLY A 75 23.84 -1.57 7.90
CA GLY A 75 23.72 -2.76 8.74
C GLY A 75 23.24 -3.98 7.95
N THR A 76 22.23 -3.82 7.10
CA THR A 76 21.78 -4.93 6.23
C THR A 76 22.77 -5.33 5.15
N MET A 77 23.62 -4.40 4.69
CA MET A 77 24.69 -4.70 3.73
C MET A 77 25.78 -5.54 4.38
N TYR A 78 26.18 -5.23 5.61
CA TYR A 78 27.08 -6.07 6.41
C TYR A 78 26.51 -7.45 6.73
N ALA A 79 25.22 -7.54 7.07
CA ALA A 79 24.57 -8.83 7.30
C ALA A 79 24.60 -9.73 6.05
N ALA A 80 24.48 -9.12 4.87
CA ALA A 80 24.34 -9.83 3.60
C ALA A 80 25.65 -9.92 2.79
N GLY A 81 26.75 -9.31 3.23
CA GLY A 81 27.99 -9.22 2.46
C GLY A 81 27.87 -8.45 1.15
N ARG A 82 26.94 -7.48 1.05
CA ARG A 82 26.70 -6.73 -0.20
C ARG A 82 27.55 -5.48 -0.20
N GLY A 83 28.56 -5.41 -1.07
CA GLY A 83 29.44 -4.23 -1.22
C GLY A 83 30.43 -4.00 -0.07
N VAL A 84 30.33 -4.79 0.99
CA VAL A 84 31.24 -4.86 2.14
C VAL A 84 31.41 -6.33 2.51
N ALA A 85 32.57 -6.69 3.08
CA ALA A 85 32.75 -8.02 3.64
C ALA A 85 31.68 -8.27 4.72
N PRO A 86 31.07 -9.48 4.77
CA PRO A 86 30.15 -9.83 5.83
C PRO A 86 30.79 -9.61 7.20
N ASP A 87 30.14 -8.80 8.03
CA ASP A 87 30.60 -8.52 9.39
C ASP A 87 29.38 -8.43 10.31
N PRO A 88 29.08 -9.49 11.07
CA PRO A 88 27.87 -9.55 11.87
C PRO A 88 27.95 -8.63 13.10
N ILE A 89 29.15 -8.28 13.57
CA ILE A 89 29.35 -7.29 14.65
C ILE A 89 29.01 -5.91 14.12
N GLN A 90 29.61 -5.49 13.00
CA GLN A 90 29.27 -4.21 12.38
C GLN A 90 27.79 -4.12 12.01
N SER A 91 27.23 -5.18 11.44
CA SER A 91 25.79 -5.27 11.18
C SER A 91 24.97 -4.97 12.45
N TYR A 92 25.29 -5.65 13.57
CA TYR A 92 24.61 -5.43 14.83
C TYR A 92 24.76 -3.98 15.33
N LEU A 93 25.96 -3.39 15.26
CA LEU A 93 26.22 -2.02 15.69
C LEU A 93 25.41 -1.01 14.88
N TRP A 94 25.43 -1.11 13.54
CA TRP A 94 24.69 -0.21 12.65
C TRP A 94 23.18 -0.34 12.80
N LEU A 95 22.66 -1.57 12.95
CA LEU A 95 21.24 -1.79 13.21
C LEU A 95 20.81 -1.28 14.59
N THR A 96 21.70 -1.35 15.59
CA THR A 96 21.47 -0.78 16.92
C THR A 96 21.40 0.74 16.86
N ARG A 97 22.36 1.38 16.18
CA ARG A 97 22.34 2.84 15.94
C ARG A 97 21.09 3.25 15.16
N ALA A 98 20.73 2.50 14.12
CA ALA A 98 19.51 2.76 13.35
C ALA A 98 18.28 2.68 14.25
N ALA A 99 18.12 1.63 15.06
CA ALA A 99 16.98 1.49 15.96
C ALA A 99 16.92 2.59 17.05
N MET A 100 18.06 3.15 17.44
CA MET A 100 18.14 4.28 18.37
C MET A 100 17.80 5.62 17.73
N ASN A 101 18.22 5.83 16.47
CA ASN A 101 18.00 7.06 15.71
C ASN A 101 16.68 7.07 14.95
N PHE A 102 16.07 5.91 14.73
CA PHE A 102 14.67 5.84 14.33
C PHE A 102 13.78 6.30 15.50
N PRO A 103 12.71 7.05 15.20
CA PRO A 103 11.64 7.30 16.17
C PRO A 103 11.04 5.96 16.65
N THR A 104 10.24 5.97 17.71
CA THR A 104 9.34 4.84 18.00
C THR A 104 8.60 4.48 16.72
N GLY A 105 8.59 3.21 16.29
CA GLY A 105 7.98 2.93 15.01
C GLY A 105 8.24 1.66 14.27
N SER A 106 7.44 1.40 13.23
CA SER A 106 7.64 0.29 12.29
C SER A 106 9.08 0.25 11.73
N GLN A 107 9.70 1.41 11.47
CA GLN A 107 11.10 1.48 11.02
C GLN A 107 12.08 1.05 12.12
N ARG A 108 11.85 1.48 13.37
CA ARG A 108 12.61 1.03 14.55
C ARG A 108 12.38 -0.44 14.86
N ASP A 109 11.16 -0.94 14.75
CA ASP A 109 10.80 -2.34 14.96
C ASP A 109 11.46 -3.23 13.91
N ARG A 110 11.50 -2.80 12.64
CA ARG A 110 12.25 -3.49 11.58
C ARG A 110 13.73 -3.51 11.88
N ALA A 111 14.32 -2.37 12.28
CA ALA A 111 15.72 -2.30 12.66
C ALA A 111 16.03 -3.18 13.89
N GLN A 112 15.16 -3.17 14.89
CA GLN A 112 15.27 -3.97 16.11
C GLN A 112 15.08 -5.47 15.82
N SER A 113 14.12 -5.83 14.96
CA SER A 113 13.91 -7.22 14.53
C SER A 113 15.13 -7.74 13.78
N HIS A 114 15.67 -6.99 12.83
CA HIS A 114 16.92 -7.34 12.16
C HIS A 114 18.09 -7.42 13.13
N ARG A 115 18.23 -6.45 14.05
CA ARG A 115 19.25 -6.46 15.10
C ARG A 115 19.16 -7.73 15.94
N LEU A 116 17.96 -8.14 16.36
CA LEU A 116 17.73 -9.34 17.15
C LEU A 116 18.05 -10.63 16.38
N LYS A 117 17.71 -10.68 15.09
CA LYS A 117 18.10 -11.81 14.22
C LYS A 117 19.62 -11.94 14.14
N VAL A 118 20.32 -10.83 13.86
CA VAL A 118 21.80 -10.82 13.83
C VAL A 118 22.37 -11.22 15.19
N TRP A 119 21.84 -10.65 16.28
CA TRP A 119 22.27 -10.97 17.65
C TRP A 119 22.14 -12.46 17.98
N SER A 120 21.04 -13.09 17.59
CA SER A 120 20.82 -14.53 17.81
C SER A 120 21.85 -15.41 17.09
N ALA A 121 22.43 -14.92 15.98
CA ALA A 121 23.44 -15.62 15.20
C ALA A 121 24.90 -15.37 15.67
N LEU A 122 25.15 -14.37 16.51
CA LEU A 122 26.49 -14.07 17.04
C LEU A 122 26.95 -15.12 18.07
N SER A 123 28.25 -15.45 18.05
CA SER A 123 28.89 -16.25 19.09
C SER A 123 28.96 -15.47 20.42
N PRO A 124 29.14 -16.15 21.57
CA PRO A 124 29.30 -15.48 22.87
C PRO A 124 30.42 -14.43 22.88
N GLU A 125 31.56 -14.72 22.25
CA GLU A 125 32.71 -13.81 22.13
C GLU A 125 32.35 -12.56 21.31
N GLN A 126 31.73 -12.75 20.14
CA GLN A 126 31.29 -11.64 19.29
C GLN A 126 30.22 -10.78 19.96
N ARG A 127 29.36 -11.38 20.79
CA ARG A 127 28.37 -10.62 21.60
C ARG A 127 29.05 -9.77 22.66
N ALA A 128 30.07 -10.30 23.34
CA ALA A 128 30.84 -9.56 24.33
C ALA A 128 31.58 -8.38 23.70
N GLU A 129 32.22 -8.60 22.55
CA GLU A 129 32.88 -7.55 21.76
C GLU A 129 31.89 -6.46 21.32
N ALA A 130 30.76 -6.86 20.72
CA ALA A 130 29.72 -5.93 20.30
C ALA A 130 29.14 -5.11 21.48
N GLN A 131 29.01 -5.72 22.66
CA GLN A 131 28.56 -5.02 23.88
C GLN A 131 29.61 -4.05 24.41
N ALA A 132 30.89 -4.42 24.40
CA ALA A 132 31.98 -3.54 24.81
C ALA A 132 32.01 -2.29 23.93
N ILE A 133 31.99 -2.46 22.61
CA ILE A 133 31.94 -1.36 21.63
C ILE A 133 30.70 -0.46 21.85
N MET A 134 29.53 -1.04 22.09
CA MET A 134 28.31 -0.27 22.36
C MET A 134 28.36 0.49 23.69
N SER A 135 29.01 -0.06 24.71
CA SER A 135 29.12 0.57 26.03
C SER A 135 29.99 1.83 26.00
N GLU A 136 31.06 1.82 25.20
CA GLU A 136 31.93 2.97 24.96
C GLU A 136 31.22 4.07 24.16
N MET A 137 30.31 3.71 23.25
CA MET A 137 29.57 4.65 22.43
C MET A 137 28.39 5.33 23.16
N ARG A 138 27.92 4.78 24.28
CA ARG A 138 26.69 5.19 24.99
C ARG A 138 26.60 6.68 25.40
N PRO A 139 27.69 7.40 25.74
CA PRO A 139 27.61 8.82 26.13
C PRO A 139 27.44 9.81 24.96
N THR A 140 27.66 9.38 23.71
CA THR A 140 27.68 10.28 22.52
C THR A 140 26.48 10.13 21.60
N LEU A 141 25.55 9.24 21.95
CA LEU A 141 24.40 8.93 21.11
C LEU A 141 23.22 9.87 21.43
N PRO A 142 22.74 10.69 20.46
CA PRO A 142 21.59 11.55 20.68
C PRO A 142 20.33 10.70 20.92
N ARG A 143 19.55 11.06 21.95
CA ARG A 143 18.23 10.48 22.18
C ARG A 143 17.31 11.00 21.06
N ALA A 144 16.81 10.13 20.18
CA ALA A 144 15.90 10.53 19.12
C ALA A 144 14.73 11.32 19.72
N ALA A 145 14.61 12.59 19.34
CA ALA A 145 13.48 13.39 19.74
C ALA A 145 12.21 12.82 19.07
N PRO A 146 11.07 12.77 19.76
CA PRO A 146 9.82 12.38 19.11
C PRO A 146 9.47 13.37 18.00
N ALA A 147 8.73 12.90 16.99
CA ALA A 147 8.15 13.77 15.97
C ALA A 147 7.37 14.90 16.63
N ARG A 148 7.51 16.12 16.12
CA ARG A 148 6.99 17.30 16.80
C ARG A 148 5.61 17.67 16.27
N LYS A 149 4.61 17.64 17.16
CA LYS A 149 3.27 18.16 16.88
C LYS A 149 3.31 19.68 16.76
N LEU A 150 2.79 20.23 15.67
CA LEU A 150 2.52 21.66 15.55
C LEU A 150 1.15 21.97 16.14
N ASP A 151 1.07 23.09 16.85
CA ASP A 151 -0.18 23.61 17.41
C ASP A 151 -0.68 24.81 16.60
N PRO A 152 -1.78 24.68 15.84
CA PRO A 152 -2.40 25.79 15.15
C PRO A 152 -2.89 26.90 16.09
N GLY A 153 -3.13 26.59 17.37
CA GLY A 153 -3.56 27.54 18.40
C GLY A 153 -2.45 28.46 18.93
N ASP A 154 -1.18 28.18 18.60
CA ASP A 154 -0.03 29.04 18.91
C ASP A 154 0.65 29.51 17.61
N PRO A 155 0.19 30.60 16.98
CA PRO A 155 0.75 31.08 15.71
C PRO A 155 2.24 31.42 15.78
N ALA A 156 2.72 31.93 16.92
CA ALA A 156 4.11 32.32 17.10
C ALA A 156 5.00 31.08 17.23
N GLY A 157 4.58 30.10 18.03
CA GLY A 157 5.23 28.79 18.13
C GLY A 157 5.20 28.05 16.79
N PHE A 158 4.06 28.00 16.12
CA PHE A 158 3.89 27.39 14.81
C PHE A 158 4.93 27.91 13.81
N LYS A 159 4.97 29.24 13.62
CA LYS A 159 5.93 29.91 12.73
C LYS A 159 7.37 29.55 13.09
N ARG A 160 7.72 29.60 14.38
CA ARG A 160 9.07 29.29 14.86
C ARG A 160 9.45 27.85 14.55
N VAL A 161 8.57 26.87 14.82
CA VAL A 161 8.87 25.45 14.60
C VAL A 161 8.99 25.12 13.12
N VAL A 162 8.11 25.68 12.28
CA VAL A 162 8.17 25.46 10.83
C VAL A 162 9.47 26.04 10.25
N LEU A 163 9.84 27.27 10.61
CA LEU A 163 11.10 27.86 10.14
C LEU A 163 12.33 27.10 10.68
N ASP A 164 12.28 26.61 11.92
CA ASP A 164 13.33 25.77 12.49
C ASP A 164 13.49 24.45 11.75
N TYR A 165 12.38 23.80 11.41
CA TYR A 165 12.34 22.60 10.61
C TYR A 165 13.01 22.79 9.24
N PHE A 166 12.69 23.86 8.52
CA PHE A 166 13.33 24.14 7.22
C PHE A 166 14.83 24.46 7.35
N ARG A 167 15.26 25.04 8.47
CA ARG A 167 16.70 25.25 8.75
C ARG A 167 17.43 23.93 9.02
N ARG A 168 16.85 23.04 9.83
CA ARG A 168 17.47 21.74 10.19
C ARG A 168 17.52 20.76 9.03
N THR A 169 16.43 20.65 8.29
CA THR A 169 16.30 19.74 7.15
C THR A 169 17.05 20.20 5.90
N LYS A 170 17.56 21.46 5.91
CA LYS A 170 18.28 22.10 4.79
C LYS A 170 17.48 22.17 3.48
N LEU A 171 16.16 22.05 3.51
CA LEU A 171 15.24 22.06 2.36
C LEU A 171 15.08 23.45 1.68
N GLN A 172 16.12 24.28 1.61
CA GLN A 172 15.99 25.67 1.14
C GLN A 172 15.52 25.76 -0.32
N GLY A 173 14.22 25.98 -0.53
CA GLY A 173 13.60 26.13 -1.86
C GLY A 173 13.30 24.81 -2.60
N GLU A 174 13.35 23.68 -1.89
CA GLU A 174 13.14 22.34 -2.42
C GLU A 174 11.70 21.88 -2.25
N THR A 175 11.22 20.95 -3.08
CA THR A 175 9.89 20.35 -2.91
C THR A 175 9.83 19.57 -1.61
N LEU A 176 8.87 19.91 -0.75
CA LEU A 176 8.63 19.21 0.50
C LEU A 176 7.60 18.09 0.26
N ASN A 177 7.88 16.89 0.74
CA ASN A 177 6.87 15.84 0.78
C ASN A 177 5.95 16.08 1.98
N ALA A 178 4.66 16.24 1.70
CA ALA A 178 3.63 16.40 2.71
C ALA A 178 2.62 15.26 2.62
N GLY A 179 2.33 14.65 3.76
CA GLY A 179 1.31 13.63 3.93
C GLY A 179 -0.02 14.22 4.36
N SER A 180 -1.11 13.61 3.92
CA SER A 180 -2.45 13.80 4.48
C SER A 180 -2.98 12.45 4.92
N VAL A 181 -3.37 12.35 6.20
CA VAL A 181 -4.03 11.19 6.78
C VAL A 181 -5.43 11.61 7.18
N GLN A 182 -6.43 11.19 6.42
CA GLN A 182 -7.82 11.61 6.57
C GLN A 182 -8.71 10.45 7.01
N MET A 183 -9.53 10.69 8.04
CA MET A 183 -10.52 9.80 8.61
C MET A 183 -11.88 10.05 7.94
N ILE A 184 -12.20 9.22 6.97
CA ILE A 184 -13.42 9.31 6.16
C ILE A 184 -14.57 8.61 6.90
N GLY A 185 -15.67 9.33 7.12
CA GLY A 185 -16.89 8.79 7.74
C GLY A 185 -17.19 9.35 9.14
N LEU A 186 -16.30 10.12 9.75
CA LEU A 186 -16.53 10.70 11.07
C LEU A 186 -17.76 11.60 11.16
N GLU A 187 -18.13 12.31 10.09
CA GLU A 187 -19.35 13.13 10.07
C GLU A 187 -20.63 12.31 10.27
N GLU A 188 -20.68 11.09 9.73
CA GLU A 188 -21.81 10.19 9.94
C GLU A 188 -21.82 9.62 11.36
N VAL A 189 -20.63 9.32 11.91
CA VAL A 189 -20.47 8.90 13.31
C VAL A 189 -20.93 10.01 14.26
N LYS A 190 -20.54 11.25 13.98
CA LYS A 190 -20.94 12.45 14.71
C LYS A 190 -22.45 12.65 14.66
N ALA A 191 -23.05 12.56 13.47
CA ALA A 191 -24.51 12.65 13.30
C ALA A 191 -25.24 11.57 14.11
N ASN A 192 -24.71 10.34 14.13
CA ASN A 192 -25.30 9.21 14.86
C ASN A 192 -25.15 9.32 16.38
N LEU A 193 -24.06 9.92 16.88
CA LEU A 193 -23.77 10.00 18.32
C LEU A 193 -24.29 11.27 18.98
N GLY A 194 -24.48 12.35 18.21
CA GLY A 194 -24.94 13.64 18.71
C GLY A 194 -24.11 14.11 19.91
N PRO A 195 -24.70 14.32 21.11
CA PRO A 195 -23.99 14.82 22.29
C PRO A 195 -22.82 13.96 22.78
N ARG A 196 -22.77 12.66 22.45
CA ARG A 196 -21.68 11.75 22.84
C ARG A 196 -20.45 11.85 21.93
N TRP A 197 -20.55 12.63 20.85
CA TRP A 197 -19.46 12.78 19.88
C TRP A 197 -18.14 13.31 20.48
N PRO A 198 -18.12 14.36 21.31
CA PRO A 198 -16.85 14.93 21.79
C PRO A 198 -15.99 13.91 22.57
N GLU A 199 -16.61 13.07 23.39
CA GLU A 199 -15.90 12.03 24.16
C GLU A 199 -15.26 10.98 23.24
N LEU A 200 -15.99 10.49 22.24
CA LEU A 200 -15.45 9.52 21.28
C LEU A 200 -14.38 10.15 20.41
N ARG A 201 -14.59 11.38 19.92
CA ARG A 201 -13.62 12.14 19.14
C ARG A 201 -12.29 12.27 19.89
N ASP A 202 -12.33 12.62 21.17
CA ASP A 202 -11.12 12.76 21.96
C ASP A 202 -10.41 11.41 22.17
N ARG A 203 -11.15 10.31 22.35
CA ARG A 203 -10.58 8.95 22.38
C ARG A 203 -9.93 8.57 21.05
N ILE A 204 -10.56 8.90 19.93
CA ILE A 204 -10.04 8.67 18.58
C ILE A 204 -8.68 9.36 18.41
N HIS A 205 -8.58 10.65 18.75
CA HIS A 205 -7.31 11.36 18.64
C HIS A 205 -6.26 10.85 19.62
N ARG A 206 -6.66 10.44 20.84
CA ARG A 206 -5.75 9.81 21.82
C ARG A 206 -5.11 8.52 21.31
N VAL A 207 -5.77 7.75 20.42
CA VAL A 207 -5.16 6.55 19.82
C VAL A 207 -4.48 6.84 18.48
N ALA A 208 -4.92 7.87 17.75
CA ALA A 208 -4.38 8.25 16.46
C ALA A 208 -3.01 8.94 16.56
N GLU A 209 -2.83 9.87 17.50
CA GLU A 209 -1.56 10.61 17.65
C GLU A 209 -0.37 9.69 17.97
N PRO A 210 -0.48 8.73 18.91
CA PRO A 210 0.59 7.75 19.12
C PRO A 210 0.87 6.87 17.90
N ALA A 211 -0.12 6.59 17.05
CA ALA A 211 0.11 5.84 15.81
C ALA A 211 0.87 6.69 14.77
N ILE A 212 0.62 8.00 14.72
CA ILE A 212 1.39 8.92 13.87
C ILE A 212 2.84 9.01 14.36
N GLU A 213 3.03 9.24 15.66
CA GLU A 213 4.35 9.28 16.30
C GLU A 213 5.11 7.95 16.19
N HIS A 214 4.38 6.84 16.06
CA HIS A 214 4.89 5.51 15.76
C HIS A 214 5.40 5.35 14.30
N HIS A 215 5.31 6.35 13.45
CA HIS A 215 5.81 6.21 12.07
C HIS A 215 6.70 7.37 11.63
N LEU A 216 6.59 8.51 12.30
CA LEU A 216 7.29 9.74 11.96
C LEU A 216 8.63 9.89 12.67
N GLY A 217 9.65 10.32 11.93
CA GLY A 217 11.01 10.61 12.37
C GLY A 217 11.14 11.82 13.30
N ALA A 218 12.30 11.93 13.95
CA ALA A 218 12.65 13.08 14.79
C ALA A 218 12.64 14.42 14.02
N GLU A 219 12.91 14.35 12.71
CA GLU A 219 12.90 15.49 11.80
C GLU A 219 11.53 15.71 11.15
N ASP A 220 10.54 14.84 11.39
CA ASP A 220 9.21 14.99 10.81
C ASP A 220 8.31 15.83 11.73
N LEU A 221 7.40 16.58 11.11
CA LEU A 221 6.35 17.31 11.83
C LEU A 221 4.99 16.71 11.51
N TYR A 222 4.06 16.88 12.43
CA TYR A 222 2.66 16.63 12.13
C TYR A 222 1.76 17.65 12.79
N LEU A 223 0.56 17.81 12.25
CA LEU A 223 -0.47 18.64 12.83
C LEU A 223 -1.84 18.05 12.58
N ARG A 224 -2.77 18.38 13.46
CA ARG A 224 -4.19 18.06 13.26
C ARG A 224 -4.87 19.22 12.55
N THR A 225 -5.50 18.96 11.42
CA THR A 225 -6.31 19.89 10.65
C THR A 225 -7.78 19.48 10.79
N GLY A 226 -8.50 20.05 11.76
CA GLY A 226 -9.90 19.71 12.01
C GLY A 226 -10.12 18.44 12.84
N GLU A 227 -11.31 17.85 12.75
CA GLU A 227 -11.68 16.63 13.52
C GLU A 227 -11.29 15.34 12.79
N ASP A 228 -11.08 15.39 11.48
CA ASP A 228 -10.92 14.20 10.63
C ASP A 228 -9.55 14.08 9.96
N GLN A 229 -8.70 15.10 9.98
CA GLN A 229 -7.49 15.09 9.17
C GLN A 229 -6.23 15.42 9.98
N TYR A 230 -5.16 14.71 9.64
CA TYR A 230 -3.80 15.01 10.05
C TYR A 230 -2.94 15.32 8.82
N VAL A 231 -2.06 16.29 8.98
CA VAL A 231 -1.06 16.65 7.99
C VAL A 231 0.31 16.27 8.52
N LEU A 232 1.12 15.66 7.67
CA LEU A 232 2.47 15.19 7.97
C LEU A 232 3.44 15.99 7.10
N LEU A 233 4.53 16.48 7.65
CA LEU A 233 5.62 17.09 6.90
C LEU A 233 6.84 16.19 7.02
N PHE A 234 7.19 15.54 5.90
CA PHE A 234 8.30 14.61 5.88
C PHE A 234 9.60 15.37 5.62
N GLY A 235 10.45 15.44 6.65
CA GLY A 235 11.70 16.21 6.63
C GLY A 235 12.57 15.83 5.46
N VAL A 236 13.02 14.58 5.43
CA VAL A 236 13.86 14.12 4.32
C VAL A 236 13.56 12.68 3.91
N ALA A 237 12.44 12.53 3.21
CA ALA A 237 12.01 11.28 2.63
C ALA A 237 11.83 11.43 1.12
N MET A 238 12.14 10.38 0.35
CA MET A 238 11.68 10.30 -1.04
C MET A 238 10.15 10.18 -1.06
N ARG A 239 9.53 10.57 -2.17
CA ARG A 239 8.07 10.54 -2.32
C ARG A 239 7.49 9.15 -2.03
N GLU A 240 8.08 8.11 -2.59
CA GLU A 240 7.65 6.71 -2.37
C GLU A 240 7.70 6.33 -0.87
N GLU A 241 8.76 6.72 -0.16
CA GLU A 241 8.90 6.48 1.28
C GLU A 241 7.83 7.24 2.09
N SER A 242 7.54 8.50 1.71
CA SER A 242 6.49 9.32 2.31
C SER A 242 5.10 8.72 2.10
N GLU A 243 4.81 8.22 0.89
CA GLU A 243 3.55 7.54 0.59
C GLU A 243 3.38 6.26 1.39
N GLN A 244 4.41 5.41 1.44
CA GLN A 244 4.39 4.19 2.24
C GLN A 244 4.19 4.50 3.73
N THR A 245 4.83 5.55 4.24
CA THR A 245 4.69 5.99 5.64
C THR A 245 3.27 6.49 5.91
N ALA A 246 2.71 7.34 5.06
CA ALA A 246 1.34 7.83 5.20
C ALA A 246 0.30 6.69 5.17
N ARG A 247 0.48 5.71 4.27
CA ARG A 247 -0.40 4.52 4.19
C ARG A 247 -0.28 3.64 5.44
N ALA A 248 0.93 3.45 5.96
CA ALA A 248 1.14 2.69 7.19
C ALA A 248 0.47 3.34 8.40
N ILE A 249 0.62 4.66 8.55
CA ILE A 249 -0.07 5.46 9.57
C ILE A 249 -1.58 5.29 9.44
N ALA A 250 -2.12 5.46 8.23
CA ALA A 250 -3.55 5.31 8.00
C ALA A 250 -4.07 3.93 8.40
N HIS A 251 -3.36 2.86 8.02
CA HIS A 251 -3.72 1.49 8.37
C HIS A 251 -3.71 1.26 9.89
N GLU A 252 -2.69 1.76 10.59
CA GLU A 252 -2.58 1.61 12.04
C GLU A 252 -3.67 2.41 12.78
N ILE A 253 -3.95 3.65 12.35
CA ILE A 253 -5.04 4.46 12.90
C ILE A 253 -6.39 3.77 12.67
N GLU A 254 -6.66 3.27 11.45
CA GLU A 254 -7.90 2.56 11.13
C GLU A 254 -8.09 1.34 12.05
N ALA A 255 -7.04 0.56 12.27
CA ALA A 255 -7.06 -0.58 13.18
C ALA A 255 -7.36 -0.18 14.63
N ARG A 256 -6.69 0.85 15.16
CA ARG A 256 -6.88 1.34 16.55
C ARG A 256 -8.25 1.99 16.77
N ILE A 257 -8.75 2.77 15.81
CA ILE A 257 -10.06 3.42 15.90
C ILE A 257 -11.19 2.40 15.81
N ALA A 258 -11.04 1.34 15.01
CA ALA A 258 -12.06 0.32 14.85
C ALA A 258 -12.49 -0.31 16.20
N GLU A 259 -11.59 -0.41 17.18
CA GLU A 259 -11.89 -0.91 18.52
C GLU A 259 -12.72 0.06 19.37
N LEU A 260 -12.74 1.35 19.00
CA LEU A 260 -13.45 2.41 19.73
C LEU A 260 -14.85 2.68 19.16
N LEU A 261 -15.07 2.38 17.87
CA LEU A 261 -16.30 2.73 17.18
C LEU A 261 -17.50 1.88 17.62
N PRO A 262 -18.69 2.48 17.80
CA PRO A 262 -19.92 1.73 17.97
C PRO A 262 -20.19 0.77 16.79
N ALA A 263 -20.89 -0.34 17.03
CA ALA A 263 -21.12 -1.41 16.04
C ALA A 263 -21.79 -0.99 14.70
N LYS A 264 -22.38 0.22 14.63
CA LYS A 264 -23.03 0.79 13.42
C LYS A 264 -22.25 1.94 12.79
N CYS A 265 -21.08 2.29 13.33
CA CYS A 265 -20.26 3.40 12.87
C CYS A 265 -19.03 2.85 12.17
N GLU A 266 -18.67 3.43 11.03
CA GLU A 266 -17.46 3.08 10.30
C GLU A 266 -16.66 4.31 9.95
N VAL A 267 -15.36 4.20 10.16
CA VAL A 267 -14.38 5.20 9.77
C VAL A 267 -13.31 4.46 8.99
N SER A 268 -13.03 4.93 7.78
CA SER A 268 -11.85 4.50 7.03
C SER A 268 -10.78 5.56 7.15
N VAL A 269 -9.51 5.17 7.09
CA VAL A 269 -8.42 6.13 7.15
C VAL A 269 -7.61 6.04 5.87
N ARG A 270 -7.41 7.18 5.22
CA ARG A 270 -6.70 7.30 3.95
C ARG A 270 -5.43 8.10 4.16
N GLY A 271 -4.29 7.47 3.86
CA GLY A 271 -2.96 8.10 3.89
C GLY A 271 -2.46 8.34 2.47
N VAL A 272 -2.18 9.59 2.13
CA VAL A 272 -1.59 9.98 0.85
C VAL A 272 -0.42 10.91 1.08
N ALA A 273 0.56 10.92 0.18
CA ALA A 273 1.61 11.95 0.18
C ALA A 273 1.63 12.66 -1.17
N VAL A 274 1.95 13.95 -1.12
CA VAL A 274 2.11 14.82 -2.28
C VAL A 274 3.31 15.72 -2.07
N GLN A 275 3.91 16.18 -3.16
CA GLN A 275 4.90 17.23 -3.10
C GLN A 275 4.22 18.59 -3.04
N ILE A 276 4.73 19.45 -2.16
CA ILE A 276 4.35 20.85 -2.05
C ILE A 276 5.57 21.74 -2.25
N ASP A 277 5.36 22.94 -2.77
CA ASP A 277 6.40 23.95 -2.87
C ASP A 277 6.36 24.80 -1.58
N PRO A 278 7.40 24.76 -0.73
CA PRO A 278 7.43 25.52 0.52
C PRO A 278 7.84 26.98 0.32
N GLY A 279 8.21 27.39 -0.90
CA GLY A 279 8.84 28.69 -1.15
C GLY A 279 10.25 28.80 -0.54
N GLN A 280 10.88 29.97 -0.66
CA GLN A 280 12.20 30.18 -0.06
C GLN A 280 12.13 30.15 1.47
N GLY A 281 12.94 29.27 2.08
CA GLY A 281 13.07 29.15 3.54
C GLY A 281 11.80 28.69 4.27
N GLY A 282 10.78 28.19 3.57
CA GLY A 282 9.53 27.72 4.18
C GLY A 282 8.59 28.81 4.69
N GLY A 283 8.90 30.09 4.47
CA GLY A 283 8.10 31.21 4.94
C GLY A 283 6.66 31.20 4.41
N ALA A 284 6.45 30.67 3.21
CA ALA A 284 5.11 30.54 2.61
C ALA A 284 4.22 29.52 3.35
N LEU A 285 4.80 28.63 4.16
CA LEU A 285 4.08 27.64 4.96
C LEU A 285 4.11 27.97 6.46
N ALA A 286 4.60 29.14 6.84
CA ALA A 286 4.80 29.54 8.24
C ALA A 286 3.51 29.87 9.00
N THR A 287 2.34 29.71 8.36
CA THR A 287 1.03 29.77 9.00
C THR A 287 0.22 28.51 8.70
N PHE A 288 -0.65 28.13 9.62
CA PHE A 288 -1.54 26.98 9.47
C PHE A 288 -2.39 27.08 8.20
N GLU A 289 -3.01 28.24 7.96
CA GLU A 289 -3.89 28.47 6.82
C GLU A 289 -3.16 28.32 5.48
N ALA A 290 -1.94 28.86 5.39
CA ALA A 290 -1.14 28.77 4.17
C ALA A 290 -0.69 27.33 3.91
N LEU A 291 -0.28 26.60 4.96
CA LEU A 291 0.07 25.19 4.85
C LEU A 291 -1.12 24.34 4.40
N ALA A 292 -2.27 24.48 5.06
CA ALA A 292 -3.49 23.73 4.74
C ALA A 292 -3.97 24.01 3.31
N LYS A 293 -3.98 25.28 2.89
CA LYS A 293 -4.35 25.68 1.52
C LYS A 293 -3.43 25.07 0.46
N THR A 294 -2.12 25.11 0.71
CA THR A 294 -1.11 24.57 -0.22
C THR A 294 -1.26 23.05 -0.38
N LEU A 295 -1.41 22.33 0.74
CA LEU A 295 -1.63 20.90 0.72
C LEU A 295 -2.92 20.51 -0.01
N ALA A 296 -4.05 21.17 0.30
CA ALA A 296 -5.32 20.91 -0.36
C ALA A 296 -5.25 21.20 -1.88
N GLY A 297 -4.47 22.20 -2.30
CA GLY A 297 -4.19 22.47 -3.71
C GLY A 297 -3.38 21.34 -4.38
N ALA A 298 -2.31 20.90 -3.74
CA ALA A 298 -1.46 19.82 -4.24
C ALA A 298 -2.19 18.48 -4.33
N MET A 299 -3.02 18.13 -3.34
CA MET A 299 -3.85 16.94 -3.37
C MET A 299 -4.84 16.96 -4.54
N ARG A 300 -5.58 18.06 -4.72
CA ARG A 300 -6.50 18.21 -5.86
C ARG A 300 -5.79 18.08 -7.19
N LYS A 301 -4.64 18.74 -7.35
CA LYS A 301 -3.81 18.63 -8.56
C LYS A 301 -3.37 17.18 -8.83
N ALA A 302 -2.96 16.44 -7.81
CA ALA A 302 -2.56 15.04 -7.95
C ALA A 302 -3.73 14.11 -8.35
N GLU A 303 -4.92 14.33 -7.77
CA GLU A 303 -6.13 13.60 -8.16
C GLU A 303 -6.54 13.93 -9.61
N ASP A 304 -6.48 15.21 -10.00
CA ASP A 304 -6.78 15.66 -11.36
C ASP A 304 -5.80 15.09 -12.39
N GLN A 305 -4.51 15.05 -12.07
CA GLN A 305 -3.49 14.39 -12.90
C GLN A 305 -3.77 12.90 -13.07
N SER A 306 -4.13 12.20 -11.99
CA SER A 306 -4.48 10.77 -12.04
C SER A 306 -5.70 10.53 -12.95
N ARG A 307 -6.73 11.39 -12.85
CA ARG A 307 -7.92 11.32 -13.72
C ARG A 307 -7.61 11.68 -15.17
N ALA A 308 -6.78 12.69 -15.41
CA ALA A 308 -6.39 13.10 -16.75
C ALA A 308 -5.61 11.98 -17.46
N LEU A 309 -4.68 11.35 -16.74
CA LEU A 309 -3.96 10.18 -17.24
C LEU A 309 -4.92 9.03 -17.54
N PHE A 310 -5.85 8.72 -16.63
CA PHE A 310 -6.85 7.70 -16.88
C PHE A 310 -7.68 8.00 -18.13
N ARG A 311 -8.18 9.23 -18.30
CA ARG A 311 -8.94 9.63 -19.51
C ARG A 311 -8.14 9.43 -20.81
N LYS A 312 -6.84 9.66 -20.78
CA LYS A 312 -5.95 9.42 -21.93
C LYS A 312 -5.82 7.93 -22.25
N LEU A 313 -5.76 7.08 -21.23
CA LEU A 313 -5.53 5.63 -21.38
C LEU A 313 -6.82 4.83 -21.61
N ALA A 314 -7.95 5.29 -21.05
CA ALA A 314 -9.23 4.59 -21.03
C ALA A 314 -9.72 4.11 -22.41
N PRO A 315 -9.59 4.87 -23.52
CA PRO A 315 -10.03 4.40 -24.84
C PRO A 315 -9.33 3.12 -25.32
N GLY A 316 -8.10 2.85 -24.86
CA GLY A 316 -7.34 1.64 -25.20
C GLY A 316 -7.62 0.45 -24.28
N LEU A 317 -8.35 0.65 -23.17
CA LEU A 317 -8.59 -0.37 -22.16
C LEU A 317 -9.83 -1.19 -22.49
N LYS A 318 -9.61 -2.40 -23.03
CA LYS A 318 -10.67 -3.38 -23.31
C LYS A 318 -10.78 -4.42 -22.21
N ILE A 319 -12.01 -4.85 -21.91
CA ILE A 319 -12.28 -6.02 -21.07
C ILE A 319 -12.01 -7.31 -21.87
N ALA A 320 -11.44 -8.31 -21.21
CA ALA A 320 -11.34 -9.67 -21.70
C ALA A 320 -11.72 -10.64 -20.57
N TYR A 321 -11.92 -11.91 -20.91
CA TYR A 321 -12.49 -12.90 -20.00
C TYR A 321 -11.67 -14.19 -19.99
N TRP A 322 -11.35 -14.69 -18.80
CA TRP A 322 -10.88 -16.07 -18.62
C TRP A 322 -12.04 -17.00 -18.29
N PRO A 323 -12.32 -18.01 -19.12
CA PRO A 323 -13.27 -19.07 -18.78
C PRO A 323 -12.79 -19.89 -17.59
N LEU A 324 -13.64 -20.08 -16.59
CA LEU A 324 -13.38 -20.95 -15.44
C LEU A 324 -14.15 -22.27 -15.58
N ALA A 325 -13.39 -23.35 -15.68
CA ALA A 325 -13.93 -24.70 -15.75
C ALA A 325 -14.34 -25.19 -14.35
N ASN A 326 -15.57 -25.66 -14.21
CA ASN A 326 -15.99 -26.39 -13.02
C ASN A 326 -15.48 -27.83 -13.08
N ALA A 327 -14.65 -28.22 -12.11
CA ALA A 327 -14.00 -29.53 -12.09
C ALA A 327 -15.00 -30.71 -11.99
N LYS A 328 -16.11 -30.52 -11.26
CA LYS A 328 -17.11 -31.58 -11.03
C LYS A 328 -18.13 -31.67 -12.17
N LYS A 329 -18.61 -30.52 -12.63
CA LYS A 329 -19.68 -30.42 -13.64
C LYS A 329 -19.17 -30.47 -15.08
N ARG A 330 -17.84 -30.42 -15.28
CA ARG A 330 -17.20 -30.38 -16.60
C ARG A 330 -17.85 -29.34 -17.51
N GLN A 331 -18.01 -28.11 -17.01
CA GLN A 331 -18.60 -27.00 -17.76
C GLN A 331 -17.95 -25.68 -17.39
N VAL A 332 -17.93 -24.73 -18.32
CA VAL A 332 -17.58 -23.34 -18.05
C VAL A 332 -18.81 -22.60 -17.56
N GLY A 333 -18.78 -22.14 -16.31
CA GLY A 333 -19.91 -21.45 -15.67
C GLY A 333 -19.62 -20.03 -15.19
N ILE A 334 -18.34 -19.68 -15.08
CA ILE A 334 -17.86 -18.38 -14.60
C ILE A 334 -16.85 -17.85 -15.62
N TYR A 335 -16.90 -16.55 -15.89
CA TYR A 335 -15.91 -15.84 -16.68
C TYR A 335 -15.26 -14.77 -15.80
N ASP A 336 -13.96 -14.88 -15.58
CA ASP A 336 -13.17 -13.89 -14.83
C ASP A 336 -12.78 -12.74 -15.74
N ALA A 337 -13.45 -11.61 -15.56
CA ALA A 337 -13.32 -10.41 -16.35
C ALA A 337 -12.20 -9.52 -15.81
N HIS A 338 -11.36 -9.05 -16.71
CA HIS A 338 -10.24 -8.21 -16.38
C HIS A 338 -9.95 -7.27 -17.56
N LEU A 339 -9.31 -6.14 -17.29
CA LEU A 339 -8.80 -5.28 -18.37
C LEU A 339 -7.60 -5.99 -19.00
N THR A 340 -7.61 -6.13 -20.33
CA THR A 340 -6.58 -6.80 -21.15
C THR A 340 -5.20 -6.64 -20.54
N ARG A 341 -4.53 -7.77 -20.27
CA ARG A 341 -3.38 -7.85 -19.36
C ARG A 341 -2.23 -6.91 -19.72
N GLU A 342 -1.99 -6.68 -21.01
CA GLU A 342 -0.97 -5.74 -21.48
C GLU A 342 -1.38 -4.29 -21.24
N ALA A 343 -2.58 -3.91 -21.66
CA ALA A 343 -3.08 -2.55 -21.50
C ALA A 343 -3.26 -2.17 -20.02
N GLY A 344 -3.74 -3.10 -19.19
CA GLY A 344 -3.89 -2.89 -17.75
C GLY A 344 -2.55 -2.81 -16.99
N ARG A 345 -1.50 -3.51 -17.46
CA ARG A 345 -0.14 -3.35 -16.90
C ARG A 345 0.50 -2.06 -17.36
N ALA A 346 0.40 -1.74 -18.65
CA ALA A 346 0.91 -0.48 -19.20
C ALA A 346 0.24 0.73 -18.55
N ALA A 347 -1.07 0.67 -18.30
CA ALA A 347 -1.80 1.74 -17.64
C ALA A 347 -1.35 1.94 -16.18
N ARG A 348 -1.18 0.86 -15.42
CA ARG A 348 -0.66 0.93 -14.05
C ARG A 348 0.80 1.40 -14.00
N ALA A 349 1.64 0.91 -14.91
CA ALA A 349 3.02 1.35 -15.03
C ALA A 349 3.11 2.84 -15.37
N ALA A 350 2.27 3.33 -16.28
CA ALA A 350 2.19 4.75 -16.66
C ALA A 350 1.64 5.64 -15.53
N ALA A 351 0.79 5.10 -14.65
CA ALA A 351 0.25 5.82 -13.50
C ALA A 351 1.20 5.90 -12.30
N GLY A 352 2.27 5.09 -12.28
CA GLY A 352 3.07 4.87 -11.08
C GLY A 352 2.24 4.23 -9.96
N GLU A 353 2.79 4.19 -8.74
CA GLU A 353 1.97 3.95 -7.55
C GLU A 353 1.03 5.15 -7.37
N SER A 354 -0.19 5.05 -7.87
CA SER A 354 -1.08 6.21 -7.96
C SER A 354 -1.47 6.72 -6.56
N ASN A 355 -1.52 8.05 -6.42
CA ASN A 355 -1.83 8.73 -5.17
C ASN A 355 -3.24 8.36 -4.68
N GLY A 356 -3.31 7.46 -3.70
CA GLY A 356 -4.49 7.26 -2.88
C GLY A 356 -5.67 6.56 -3.55
N GLY A 357 -5.43 5.64 -4.48
CA GLY A 357 -6.48 4.74 -4.97
C GLY A 357 -7.42 5.34 -6.02
N VAL A 358 -7.20 6.59 -6.45
CA VAL A 358 -8.09 7.26 -7.41
C VAL A 358 -7.99 6.59 -8.79
N PHE A 359 -6.78 6.29 -9.26
CA PHE A 359 -6.59 5.63 -10.54
C PHE A 359 -7.15 4.20 -10.52
N GLU A 360 -6.91 3.45 -9.44
CA GLU A 360 -7.48 2.12 -9.22
C GLU A 360 -9.01 2.16 -9.20
N ALA A 361 -9.61 3.17 -8.55
CA ALA A 361 -11.05 3.35 -8.53
C ALA A 361 -11.62 3.66 -9.93
N GLU A 362 -10.90 4.41 -10.77
CA GLU A 362 -11.28 4.65 -12.17
C GLU A 362 -11.19 3.35 -13.01
N LEU A 363 -10.13 2.55 -12.82
CA LEU A 363 -9.98 1.25 -13.48
C LEU A 363 -11.08 0.25 -13.07
N ASP A 364 -11.34 0.13 -11.77
CA ASP A 364 -12.37 -0.74 -11.21
C ASP A 364 -13.76 -0.32 -11.74
N SER A 365 -14.03 1.00 -11.76
CA SER A 365 -15.29 1.54 -12.29
C SER A 365 -15.47 1.21 -13.77
N LEU A 366 -14.43 1.38 -14.58
CA LEU A 366 -14.45 1.07 -16.01
C LEU A 366 -14.68 -0.43 -16.26
N ALA A 367 -14.00 -1.30 -15.51
CA ALA A 367 -14.16 -2.75 -15.63
C ALA A 367 -15.58 -3.17 -15.27
N ILE A 368 -16.13 -2.65 -14.16
CA ILE A 368 -17.51 -2.91 -13.73
C ILE A 368 -18.50 -2.42 -14.79
N GLU A 369 -18.29 -1.23 -15.38
CA GLU A 369 -19.15 -0.69 -16.42
C GLU A 369 -19.15 -1.55 -17.69
N GLN A 370 -17.96 -1.96 -18.17
CA GLN A 370 -17.84 -2.81 -19.37
C GLN A 370 -18.48 -4.19 -19.13
N VAL A 371 -18.26 -4.81 -17.96
CA VAL A 371 -18.90 -6.07 -17.58
C VAL A 371 -20.41 -5.92 -17.45
N ALA A 372 -20.87 -4.82 -16.89
CA ALA A 372 -22.30 -4.53 -16.75
C ALA A 372 -22.99 -4.45 -18.13
N LYS A 373 -22.37 -3.74 -19.08
CA LYS A 373 -22.83 -3.66 -20.47
C LYS A 373 -22.86 -5.03 -21.14
N ALA A 374 -21.81 -5.83 -20.99
CA ALA A 374 -21.74 -7.19 -21.54
C ALA A 374 -22.83 -8.10 -20.96
N LEU A 375 -23.08 -8.05 -19.64
CA LEU A 375 -24.13 -8.82 -18.98
C LEU A 375 -25.54 -8.42 -19.46
N ALA A 376 -25.77 -7.12 -19.69
CA ALA A 376 -27.05 -6.61 -20.21
C ALA A 376 -27.30 -7.11 -21.64
N ALA A 377 -26.30 -7.02 -22.53
CA ALA A 377 -26.37 -7.55 -23.90
C ALA A 377 -26.59 -9.08 -23.92
N ALA A 378 -26.00 -9.80 -22.96
CA ALA A 378 -26.14 -11.25 -22.81
C ALA A 378 -27.48 -11.70 -22.18
N GLY A 379 -28.47 -10.83 -22.02
CA GLY A 379 -29.74 -11.11 -21.31
C GLY A 379 -30.60 -12.23 -21.92
N GLY A 380 -30.52 -12.43 -23.24
CA GLY A 380 -31.31 -13.42 -24.00
C GLY A 380 -30.77 -14.85 -24.03
N LEU A 381 -29.62 -15.14 -23.38
CA LEU A 381 -28.99 -16.46 -23.44
C LEU A 381 -29.72 -17.49 -22.54
N ARG A 382 -30.04 -18.68 -23.08
CA ARG A 382 -30.71 -19.78 -22.36
C ARG A 382 -29.88 -20.35 -21.19
N ALA A 383 -28.55 -20.44 -21.34
CA ALA A 383 -27.64 -20.94 -20.31
C ALA A 383 -26.75 -19.78 -19.79
N LYS A 384 -27.14 -19.21 -18.65
CA LYS A 384 -26.64 -17.91 -18.16
C LYS A 384 -25.37 -18.08 -17.33
N ALA A 385 -24.21 -17.87 -17.94
CA ALA A 385 -22.94 -17.80 -17.24
C ALA A 385 -22.88 -16.59 -16.28
N VAL A 386 -21.99 -16.67 -15.30
CA VAL A 386 -21.71 -15.61 -14.33
C VAL A 386 -20.44 -14.87 -14.74
N ALA A 387 -20.50 -13.54 -14.78
CA ALA A 387 -19.31 -12.71 -14.91
C ALA A 387 -18.76 -12.39 -13.52
N MET A 388 -17.47 -12.58 -13.33
CA MET A 388 -16.75 -12.16 -12.13
C MET A 388 -15.87 -10.97 -12.51
N VAL A 389 -15.91 -9.88 -11.75
CA VAL A 389 -15.10 -8.67 -12.03
C VAL A 389 -14.29 -8.29 -10.80
N ALA A 390 -13.03 -7.95 -11.00
CA ALA A 390 -12.14 -7.53 -9.93
C ALA A 390 -12.48 -6.12 -9.42
N ALA A 391 -12.38 -5.92 -8.10
CA ALA A 391 -12.40 -4.62 -7.46
C ALA A 391 -11.49 -4.64 -6.23
N HIS A 392 -10.71 -3.59 -6.03
CA HIS A 392 -9.72 -3.52 -4.94
C HIS A 392 -10.42 -3.23 -3.61
N PHE A 393 -9.96 -3.87 -2.53
CA PHE A 393 -10.54 -3.66 -1.20
C PHE A 393 -10.44 -2.19 -0.76
N SER A 394 -9.33 -1.52 -1.06
CA SER A 394 -9.10 -0.10 -0.76
C SER A 394 -10.09 0.85 -1.44
N THR A 395 -10.56 0.49 -2.63
CA THR A 395 -11.54 1.30 -3.38
C THR A 395 -12.97 0.95 -2.97
N LEU A 396 -13.21 -0.32 -2.60
CA LEU A 396 -14.47 -0.78 -2.01
C LEU A 396 -14.69 -0.29 -0.59
N SER A 397 -13.65 0.01 0.20
CA SER A 397 -13.76 0.52 1.56
C SER A 397 -14.03 2.04 1.60
N ASP A 398 -13.63 2.77 0.56
CA ASP A 398 -13.88 4.20 0.42
C ASP A 398 -15.30 4.50 -0.09
N ARG A 399 -16.05 5.33 0.65
CA ARG A 399 -17.45 5.68 0.31
C ARG A 399 -17.55 6.46 -1.00
N GLN A 400 -16.65 7.40 -1.25
CA GLN A 400 -16.66 8.26 -2.44
C GLN A 400 -16.38 7.44 -3.70
N HIS A 401 -15.45 6.49 -3.62
CA HIS A 401 -15.18 5.55 -4.71
C HIS A 401 -16.34 4.56 -4.91
N ARG A 402 -16.91 4.00 -3.83
CA ARG A 402 -18.10 3.12 -3.91
C ARG A 402 -19.29 3.76 -4.62
N GLU A 403 -19.54 5.05 -4.44
CA GLU A 403 -20.64 5.74 -5.16
C GLU A 403 -20.47 5.69 -6.68
N ARG A 404 -19.24 5.64 -7.20
CA ARG A 404 -19.00 5.45 -8.64
C ARG A 404 -19.39 4.05 -9.09
N TYR A 405 -19.09 3.03 -8.30
CA TYR A 405 -19.56 1.67 -8.57
C TYR A 405 -21.08 1.61 -8.57
N PHE A 406 -21.74 2.26 -7.61
CA PHE A 406 -23.20 2.32 -7.58
C PHE A 406 -23.78 2.97 -8.84
N LYS A 407 -23.14 4.01 -9.39
CA LYS A 407 -23.60 4.61 -10.66
C LYS A 407 -23.66 3.58 -11.79
N ALA A 408 -22.62 2.76 -11.97
CA ALA A 408 -22.60 1.71 -12.99
C ALA A 408 -23.57 0.54 -12.65
N LEU A 409 -23.55 0.10 -11.39
CA LEU A 409 -24.33 -1.05 -10.93
C LEU A 409 -25.84 -0.79 -10.85
N ARG A 410 -26.27 0.45 -10.59
CA ARG A 410 -27.70 0.84 -10.57
C ARG A 410 -28.34 0.71 -11.95
N LEU A 411 -27.57 0.93 -13.02
CA LEU A 411 -28.02 0.82 -14.41
C LEU A 411 -28.19 -0.64 -14.89
N LEU A 412 -27.71 -1.63 -14.13
CA LEU A 412 -27.85 -3.03 -14.51
C LEU A 412 -29.32 -3.51 -14.46
N PRO A 413 -29.79 -4.24 -15.49
CA PRO A 413 -31.07 -4.96 -15.41
C PRO A 413 -31.09 -5.96 -14.25
N LYS A 414 -32.28 -6.18 -13.63
CA LYS A 414 -32.43 -7.13 -12.50
C LYS A 414 -31.86 -8.52 -12.80
N GLN A 415 -31.99 -9.00 -14.04
CA GLN A 415 -31.47 -10.32 -14.46
C GLN A 415 -29.94 -10.36 -14.53
N ALA A 416 -29.29 -9.24 -14.88
CA ALA A 416 -27.83 -9.12 -14.97
C ALA A 416 -27.19 -9.10 -13.57
N LYS A 417 -27.84 -8.44 -12.58
CA LYS A 417 -27.38 -8.42 -11.17
C LYS A 417 -27.22 -9.82 -10.57
N ARG A 418 -28.09 -10.76 -10.96
CA ARG A 418 -28.02 -12.17 -10.53
C ARG A 418 -26.87 -12.97 -11.16
N ARG A 419 -26.11 -12.37 -12.08
CA ARG A 419 -25.03 -12.97 -12.85
C ARG A 419 -23.69 -12.26 -12.67
N LEU A 420 -23.62 -11.33 -11.71
CA LEU A 420 -22.40 -10.60 -11.39
C LEU A 420 -21.82 -11.11 -10.08
N LEU A 421 -20.56 -11.53 -10.08
CA LEU A 421 -19.72 -11.75 -8.90
C LEU A 421 -18.70 -10.62 -8.80
N ILE A 422 -18.44 -10.14 -7.59
CA ILE A 422 -17.35 -9.19 -7.33
C ILE A 422 -16.18 -9.97 -6.72
N HIS A 423 -15.03 -9.92 -7.38
CA HIS A 423 -13.77 -10.48 -6.92
C HIS A 423 -13.01 -9.39 -6.15
N VAL A 424 -12.97 -9.52 -4.83
CA VAL A 424 -12.34 -8.57 -3.93
C VAL A 424 -10.83 -8.84 -3.90
N MET A 425 -10.07 -7.88 -4.41
CA MET A 425 -8.60 -7.91 -4.47
C MET A 425 -8.00 -7.24 -3.24
N ASP A 426 -6.81 -7.68 -2.83
CA ASP A 426 -5.94 -7.01 -1.85
C ASP A 426 -6.62 -6.67 -0.51
N ALA A 427 -7.53 -7.54 -0.05
CA ALA A 427 -8.10 -7.42 1.29
C ALA A 427 -7.02 -7.70 2.34
N PRO A 428 -6.80 -6.78 3.32
CA PRO A 428 -5.87 -7.01 4.42
C PRO A 428 -6.22 -8.27 5.23
N GLU A 429 -5.22 -8.90 5.85
CA GLU A 429 -5.43 -10.09 6.68
C GLU A 429 -6.34 -9.83 7.89
N ASN A 430 -6.35 -8.60 8.41
CA ASN A 430 -7.02 -8.24 9.66
C ASN A 430 -8.22 -7.31 9.51
N VAL A 431 -8.92 -7.37 8.37
CA VAL A 431 -10.16 -6.60 8.21
C VAL A 431 -11.21 -7.06 9.23
N PRO A 432 -11.79 -6.15 10.04
CA PRO A 432 -12.88 -6.49 10.95
C PRO A 432 -14.08 -7.11 10.22
N GLN A 433 -14.70 -8.13 10.81
CA GLN A 433 -15.86 -8.82 10.21
C GLN A 433 -17.05 -7.88 9.98
N SER A 434 -17.26 -6.91 10.86
CA SER A 434 -18.26 -5.84 10.70
C SER A 434 -18.04 -5.04 9.42
N ARG A 435 -16.79 -4.67 9.12
CA ARG A 435 -16.42 -3.91 7.92
C ARG A 435 -16.71 -4.67 6.63
N LEU A 436 -16.34 -5.95 6.59
CA LEU A 436 -16.70 -6.82 5.48
C LEU A 436 -18.22 -6.94 5.33
N PHE A 437 -18.94 -7.08 6.44
CA PHE A 437 -20.40 -7.12 6.45
C PHE A 437 -21.03 -5.89 5.83
N GLN A 438 -20.57 -4.70 6.19
CA GLN A 438 -21.14 -3.45 5.66
C GLN A 438 -20.81 -3.25 4.18
N ILE A 439 -19.54 -3.42 3.77
CA ILE A 439 -19.13 -3.27 2.36
C ILE A 439 -19.95 -4.22 1.47
N PHE A 440 -20.04 -5.50 1.86
CA PHE A 440 -20.71 -6.49 1.05
C PHE A 440 -22.23 -6.33 1.08
N ASN A 441 -22.83 -5.94 2.21
CA ASN A 441 -24.27 -5.66 2.24
C ASN A 441 -24.65 -4.47 1.38
N ALA A 442 -23.83 -3.43 1.33
CA ALA A 442 -24.07 -2.26 0.48
C ALA A 442 -24.10 -2.64 -1.02
N LEU A 443 -23.23 -3.57 -1.44
CA LEU A 443 -23.13 -4.02 -2.84
C LEU A 443 -24.01 -5.24 -3.16
N SER A 444 -24.46 -5.98 -2.16
CA SER A 444 -25.29 -7.19 -2.28
C SER A 444 -26.56 -7.05 -3.12
N PRO A 445 -27.25 -5.89 -3.21
CA PRO A 445 -28.38 -5.72 -4.11
C PRO A 445 -28.01 -5.80 -5.59
N PHE A 446 -26.72 -5.66 -5.94
CA PHE A 446 -26.24 -5.52 -7.31
C PHE A 446 -25.46 -6.74 -7.84
N CYS A 447 -25.14 -7.70 -6.98
CA CYS A 447 -24.36 -8.90 -7.33
C CYS A 447 -24.91 -10.17 -6.63
N VAL A 448 -24.54 -11.34 -7.14
CA VAL A 448 -24.93 -12.66 -6.58
C VAL A 448 -24.09 -13.05 -5.35
N GLY A 449 -22.95 -12.40 -5.18
CA GLY A 449 -22.08 -12.50 -4.01
C GLY A 449 -20.65 -12.09 -4.32
N PHE A 450 -19.76 -12.44 -3.39
CA PHE A 450 -18.36 -12.02 -3.41
C PHE A 450 -17.43 -13.23 -3.47
N VAL A 451 -16.27 -13.03 -4.07
CA VAL A 451 -15.13 -13.94 -3.99
C VAL A 451 -13.96 -13.14 -3.44
N CYS A 452 -13.34 -13.57 -2.35
CA CYS A 452 -12.18 -12.88 -1.80
C CYS A 452 -10.89 -13.57 -2.23
N ARG A 453 -9.92 -12.79 -2.67
CA ARG A 453 -8.54 -13.25 -2.75
C ARG A 453 -7.96 -13.30 -1.35
N VAL A 454 -7.46 -14.46 -0.92
CA VAL A 454 -7.01 -14.67 0.47
C VAL A 454 -5.50 -14.84 0.54
N PRO A 455 -4.77 -14.01 1.30
CA PRO A 455 -3.46 -14.39 1.82
C PRO A 455 -3.66 -15.52 2.85
N LEU A 456 -3.08 -16.69 2.59
CA LEU A 456 -3.42 -17.96 3.25
C LEU A 456 -2.99 -18.00 4.73
N GLY A 457 -3.88 -17.57 5.64
CA GLY A 457 -3.78 -17.76 7.08
C GLY A 457 -5.05 -18.40 7.69
N PRO A 458 -4.95 -19.32 8.68
CA PRO A 458 -6.11 -20.00 9.28
C PRO A 458 -7.18 -19.08 9.86
N SER A 459 -6.77 -17.97 10.48
CA SER A 459 -7.65 -17.01 11.17
C SER A 459 -8.44 -16.10 10.21
N ALA A 460 -8.01 -15.97 8.95
CA ALA A 460 -8.73 -15.18 7.96
C ALA A 460 -10.04 -15.88 7.57
N ILE A 461 -9.99 -17.17 7.23
CA ILE A 461 -11.12 -17.96 6.69
C ILE A 461 -12.35 -18.02 7.63
N GLU A 462 -12.12 -18.04 8.94
CA GLU A 462 -13.19 -18.12 9.94
C GLU A 462 -13.90 -16.77 10.13
N ARG A 463 -13.19 -15.64 9.97
CA ARG A 463 -13.75 -14.29 10.08
C ARG A 463 -14.65 -13.89 8.89
N ILE A 464 -14.40 -14.44 7.70
CA ILE A 464 -15.12 -14.08 6.47
C ILE A 464 -16.42 -14.88 6.25
N SER A 465 -16.71 -15.90 7.06
CA SER A 465 -17.93 -16.69 6.91
C SER A 465 -19.16 -15.94 7.44
N GLY A 466 -20.15 -15.67 6.59
CA GLY A 466 -21.43 -15.07 6.98
C GLY A 466 -21.96 -13.98 6.03
N VAL A 467 -21.12 -13.45 5.14
CA VAL A 467 -21.44 -12.21 4.39
C VAL A 467 -21.61 -12.43 2.88
N ARG A 468 -22.65 -13.15 2.42
CA ARG A 468 -22.88 -13.52 0.99
C ARG A 468 -21.62 -13.96 0.21
N LEU A 469 -20.58 -14.38 0.93
CA LEU A 469 -19.31 -14.80 0.38
C LEU A 469 -19.56 -16.16 -0.27
N ARG A 470 -19.21 -16.26 -1.55
CA ARG A 470 -19.46 -17.46 -2.36
C ARG A 470 -18.21 -18.29 -2.55
N GLY A 471 -17.03 -17.68 -2.41
CA GLY A 471 -15.80 -18.42 -2.53
C GLY A 471 -14.55 -17.66 -2.18
N LEU A 472 -13.45 -18.39 -2.25
CA LEU A 472 -12.09 -17.91 -2.07
C LEU A 472 -11.33 -18.11 -3.37
N ALA A 473 -10.67 -17.05 -3.85
CA ALA A 473 -9.79 -17.09 -5.00
C ALA A 473 -8.35 -17.30 -4.55
N LEU A 474 -7.69 -18.27 -5.17
CA LEU A 474 -6.27 -18.56 -5.03
C LEU A 474 -5.55 -18.11 -6.31
N ASP A 475 -4.44 -17.42 -6.14
CA ASP A 475 -3.63 -16.99 -7.27
C ASP A 475 -2.58 -18.05 -7.64
N GLY A 476 -2.69 -18.56 -8.86
CA GLY A 476 -1.73 -19.46 -9.49
C GLY A 476 -0.70 -18.75 -10.38
N VAL A 477 -0.77 -17.42 -10.52
CA VAL A 477 0.21 -16.67 -11.31
C VAL A 477 1.61 -16.88 -10.75
N GLY A 478 2.52 -17.39 -11.58
CA GLY A 478 3.90 -17.69 -11.20
C GLY A 478 4.13 -19.10 -10.68
N ILE A 479 3.09 -19.93 -10.53
CA ILE A 479 3.23 -21.35 -10.22
C ILE A 479 3.48 -22.11 -11.53
N GLU A 480 4.69 -22.66 -11.68
CA GLU A 480 5.07 -23.50 -12.83
C GLU A 480 4.71 -24.97 -12.61
N GLY A 481 4.74 -25.40 -11.35
CA GLY A 481 4.33 -26.71 -10.87
C GLY A 481 4.09 -26.66 -9.37
N PHE A 482 3.28 -27.58 -8.86
CA PHE A 482 3.00 -27.66 -7.43
C PHE A 482 4.06 -28.51 -6.71
N THR A 483 4.59 -27.99 -5.60
CA THR A 483 5.32 -28.82 -4.64
C THR A 483 4.36 -29.67 -3.82
N ARG A 484 4.86 -30.77 -3.25
CA ARG A 484 4.06 -31.63 -2.34
C ARG A 484 3.43 -30.83 -1.20
N ALA A 485 4.19 -29.91 -0.60
CA ALA A 485 3.70 -29.06 0.49
C ALA A 485 2.55 -28.15 0.03
N GLN A 486 2.61 -27.59 -1.18
CA GLN A 486 1.53 -26.76 -1.73
C GLN A 486 0.26 -27.59 -2.03
N ILE A 487 0.42 -28.82 -2.53
CA ILE A 487 -0.71 -29.75 -2.72
C ILE A 487 -1.38 -30.06 -1.38
N GLU A 488 -0.60 -30.40 -0.36
CA GLU A 488 -1.09 -30.71 0.98
C GLU A 488 -1.78 -29.51 1.64
N ALA A 489 -1.22 -28.31 1.49
CA ALA A 489 -1.83 -27.07 1.98
C ALA A 489 -3.19 -26.80 1.30
N LEU A 490 -3.25 -26.95 -0.03
CA LEU A 490 -4.47 -26.74 -0.80
C LEU A 490 -5.56 -27.78 -0.47
N ALA A 491 -5.17 -29.06 -0.35
CA ALA A 491 -6.07 -30.12 0.10
C ALA A 491 -6.54 -29.87 1.56
N GLY A 492 -5.66 -29.39 2.43
CA GLY A 492 -5.97 -28.98 3.80
C GLY A 492 -7.02 -27.87 3.85
N LEU A 493 -6.87 -26.84 3.01
CA LEU A 493 -7.86 -25.77 2.86
C LEU A 493 -9.22 -26.32 2.44
N ASN A 494 -9.27 -27.15 1.39
CA ASN A 494 -10.52 -27.74 0.92
C ASN A 494 -11.20 -28.61 1.99
N ARG A 495 -10.44 -29.36 2.79
CA ARG A 495 -10.98 -30.12 3.93
C ARG A 495 -11.62 -29.20 4.97
N ARG A 496 -10.98 -28.07 5.31
CA ARG A 496 -11.52 -27.09 6.29
C ARG A 496 -12.76 -26.36 5.79
N LEU A 497 -12.89 -26.18 4.48
CA LEU A 497 -14.05 -25.55 3.86
C LEU A 497 -15.20 -26.53 3.61
N LYS A 498 -14.97 -27.85 3.76
CA LYS A 498 -16.01 -28.86 3.59
C LYS A 498 -17.18 -28.58 4.53
N GLY A 499 -18.40 -28.56 4.00
CA GLY A 499 -19.62 -28.23 4.75
C GLY A 499 -19.89 -26.72 4.87
N LYS A 500 -18.89 -25.84 4.61
CA LYS A 500 -19.12 -24.41 4.44
C LYS A 500 -19.71 -24.16 3.04
N LYS A 501 -20.63 -23.20 2.89
CA LYS A 501 -21.19 -22.79 1.58
C LYS A 501 -20.20 -21.94 0.75
N LEU A 502 -18.91 -22.24 0.85
CA LEU A 502 -17.80 -21.53 0.22
C LEU A 502 -17.13 -22.44 -0.82
N ARG A 503 -16.83 -21.86 -1.99
CA ARG A 503 -16.18 -22.53 -3.11
C ARG A 503 -14.73 -22.09 -3.22
N VAL A 504 -13.83 -22.97 -3.66
CA VAL A 504 -12.46 -22.60 -3.96
C VAL A 504 -12.30 -22.44 -5.47
N LEU A 505 -11.78 -21.28 -5.87
CA LEU A 505 -11.48 -20.92 -7.24
C LEU A 505 -9.96 -20.79 -7.35
N PHE A 506 -9.34 -21.52 -8.26
CA PHE A 506 -7.92 -21.38 -8.59
C PHE A 506 -7.79 -20.63 -9.91
N LEU A 507 -7.20 -19.43 -9.85
CA LEU A 507 -7.09 -18.51 -10.98
C LEU A 507 -5.66 -18.50 -11.50
N GLY A 508 -5.46 -18.24 -12.78
CA GLY A 508 -4.12 -18.05 -13.35
C GLY A 508 -3.29 -19.33 -13.53
N ALA A 509 -3.92 -20.51 -13.64
CA ALA A 509 -3.21 -21.75 -13.99
C ALA A 509 -2.48 -21.58 -15.33
N ARG A 510 -1.13 -21.58 -15.30
CA ARG A 510 -0.29 -21.29 -16.48
C ARG A 510 -0.32 -22.40 -17.53
N ASN A 511 -0.37 -23.65 -17.10
CA ASN A 511 -0.29 -24.83 -17.96
C ASN A 511 -1.29 -25.92 -17.50
N ALA A 512 -1.46 -26.96 -18.32
CA ALA A 512 -2.40 -28.04 -18.08
C ALA A 512 -2.07 -28.86 -16.82
N ASP A 513 -0.78 -28.98 -16.46
CA ASP A 513 -0.33 -29.73 -15.29
C ASP A 513 -0.71 -29.04 -13.99
N VAL A 514 -0.47 -27.73 -13.89
CA VAL A 514 -0.90 -26.89 -12.77
C VAL A 514 -2.43 -26.92 -12.65
N ALA A 515 -3.15 -26.81 -13.77
CA ALA A 515 -4.60 -26.92 -13.76
C ALA A 515 -5.07 -28.29 -13.25
N THR A 516 -4.44 -29.37 -13.70
CA THR A 516 -4.78 -30.75 -13.29
C THR A 516 -4.47 -30.99 -11.83
N ALA A 517 -3.32 -30.53 -11.34
CA ALA A 517 -2.93 -30.61 -9.93
C ALA A 517 -3.93 -29.86 -9.05
N ALA A 518 -4.31 -28.62 -9.42
CA ALA A 518 -5.31 -27.85 -8.69
C ALA A 518 -6.68 -28.53 -8.65
N ARG A 519 -7.11 -29.20 -9.74
CA ARG A 519 -8.34 -30.02 -9.73
C ARG A 519 -8.25 -31.21 -8.77
N LYS A 520 -7.11 -31.91 -8.76
CA LYS A 520 -6.88 -33.09 -7.90
C LYS A 520 -6.92 -32.79 -6.41
N THR A 521 -6.65 -31.54 -6.00
CA THR A 521 -6.77 -31.13 -4.58
C THR A 521 -8.20 -30.88 -4.12
N GLY A 522 -9.19 -30.95 -5.03
CA GLY A 522 -10.60 -30.70 -4.73
C GLY A 522 -11.08 -29.27 -5.01
N THR A 523 -10.28 -28.46 -5.70
CA THR A 523 -10.69 -27.12 -6.15
C THR A 523 -11.89 -27.21 -7.10
N GLU A 524 -12.91 -26.37 -6.88
CA GLU A 524 -14.16 -26.45 -7.64
C GLU A 524 -14.08 -25.78 -9.02
N TYR A 525 -13.41 -24.64 -9.12
CA TYR A 525 -13.23 -23.91 -10.37
C TYR A 525 -11.75 -23.68 -10.63
N VAL A 526 -11.31 -23.91 -11.86
CA VAL A 526 -9.94 -23.65 -12.29
C VAL A 526 -10.00 -22.82 -13.57
N GLY A 527 -9.26 -21.72 -13.59
CA GLY A 527 -9.14 -20.82 -14.75
C GLY A 527 -7.69 -20.43 -15.01
N GLY A 528 -7.44 -19.91 -16.20
CA GLY A 528 -6.12 -19.47 -16.67
C GLY A 528 -5.72 -20.10 -18.01
N PRO A 529 -4.58 -19.67 -18.60
CA PRO A 529 -4.13 -20.10 -19.93
C PRO A 529 -3.97 -21.61 -20.09
N GLY A 530 -3.61 -22.32 -19.01
CA GLY A 530 -3.50 -23.77 -18.98
C GLY A 530 -4.82 -24.52 -18.98
N VAL A 531 -5.95 -23.80 -18.90
CA VAL A 531 -7.30 -24.37 -18.94
C VAL A 531 -8.01 -23.96 -20.22
N PHE A 532 -8.12 -22.65 -20.47
CA PHE A 532 -8.73 -22.07 -21.66
C PHE A 532 -7.97 -20.80 -22.05
N PRO A 533 -7.87 -20.49 -23.36
CA PRO A 533 -7.41 -19.19 -23.80
C PRO A 533 -8.35 -18.09 -23.30
N GLU A 534 -7.81 -16.88 -23.19
CA GLU A 534 -8.59 -15.68 -22.97
C GLU A 534 -9.56 -15.47 -24.15
N VAL A 535 -10.76 -14.99 -23.86
CA VAL A 535 -11.76 -14.64 -24.89
C VAL A 535 -12.16 -13.17 -24.77
N GLY A 536 -12.38 -12.51 -25.91
CA GLY A 536 -12.78 -11.10 -25.98
C GLY A 536 -14.27 -10.86 -25.69
N GLU A 537 -15.10 -11.90 -25.75
CA GLU A 537 -16.54 -11.79 -25.57
C GLU A 537 -17.04 -12.62 -24.39
N PHE A 538 -18.03 -12.08 -23.68
CA PHE A 538 -18.68 -12.79 -22.59
C PHE A 538 -19.66 -13.84 -23.14
N GLY A 539 -19.33 -15.12 -22.90
CA GLY A 539 -19.98 -16.25 -23.54
C GLY A 539 -21.12 -16.92 -22.76
N ARG A 540 -21.63 -18.01 -23.36
CA ARG A 540 -22.62 -18.93 -22.75
C ARG A 540 -21.92 -19.95 -21.85
N VAL A 541 -22.71 -20.69 -21.07
CA VAL A 541 -22.23 -21.93 -20.44
C VAL A 541 -22.05 -23.00 -21.51
N TYR A 542 -20.91 -23.68 -21.54
CA TYR A 542 -20.64 -24.80 -22.45
C TYR A 542 -19.91 -25.95 -21.73
N PRO A 543 -20.14 -27.21 -22.16
CA PRO A 543 -19.45 -28.37 -21.60
C PRO A 543 -17.96 -28.36 -21.96
N VAL A 544 -17.16 -28.96 -21.09
CA VAL A 544 -15.73 -29.22 -21.31
C VAL A 544 -15.57 -30.70 -21.61
N ALA A 545 -14.89 -31.01 -22.72
CA ALA A 545 -14.60 -32.38 -23.14
C ALA A 545 -13.78 -33.14 -22.08
#